data_AF-A0A0V0QSG1-F1
#
_entry.id   AF-A0A0V0QSG1-F1
#
_cell.length_a   1.000
_cell.length_b   1.000
_cell.length_c   1.000
_cell.angle_alpha   90.00
_cell.angle_beta   90.00
_cell.angle_gamma   90.00
#
_symmetry.space_group_name_H-M   'P 1'
#
loop_
_entity.id
_entity.type
_entity.pdbx_description
1 polymer ?
#
loop_
_entity_poly.entity_id
_entity_poly.type
_entity_poly.pdbx_seq_one_letter_code
_entity_poly.pdbx_strand_id
1 'polypeptide(L)'
;MSVIRCVYISNIQDLKCLKISNIFLSKIYPLLPTLIYKRPEYDSHKLDSYELPTHAQTNKQELLTFYENMTLMRKMEIANDILYKKRLIRGFCHLYDGQEAVVEGMETSLNLEDQVITAYRCHCTALKRGSTVREIIAEMMGKITGTSKGKGGSMHFYKKSHNFYGGNGIVGAQLPVGAGLGFSLKYLGKPNVAVAMYGDGASNQGQLFEAANMAYLWKLPVIFVCENNKYAMGTAIERHAMNTKFYTRGDAIPGIRIDGNNIFHVKEGFRWAKEYCLQNGPLFIEVESYRYHGHSMSDPGLSYRTRDEVQQHRKTKDCITFVKNIILDKGYVGEKELKEIDRKCKKIVDEATEQAIADPFPTVEEDLYTDVYVHPEIHFLRGVEYEKSKFQGADH
;
A
#
# COMPACT_ATOMS: atom_id res chain seq x y z
N MET A 1 -23.88 32.41 41.91
CA MET A 1 -25.09 31.59 41.67
C MET A 1 -25.80 32.12 40.43
N SER A 2 -25.48 31.55 39.27
CA SER A 2 -26.23 31.76 38.02
C SER A 2 -26.09 30.49 37.21
N VAL A 3 -27.23 29.93 36.81
CA VAL A 3 -27.47 28.53 36.45
C VAL A 3 -27.04 28.27 35.01
N ILE A 4 -26.17 27.28 34.79
CA ILE A 4 -25.87 26.73 33.46
C ILE A 4 -26.97 25.70 33.14
N ARG A 5 -27.85 26.02 32.20
CA ARG A 5 -28.79 25.07 31.60
C ARG A 5 -28.05 24.22 30.57
N CYS A 6 -27.94 22.92 30.86
CA CYS A 6 -27.51 21.90 29.92
C CYS A 6 -28.62 21.69 28.88
N VAL A 7 -28.36 21.97 27.61
CA VAL A 7 -29.30 21.66 26.51
C VAL A 7 -28.82 20.37 25.85
N TYR A 8 -29.57 19.30 26.05
CA TYR A 8 -29.52 18.08 25.24
C TYR A 8 -30.07 18.41 23.85
N ILE A 9 -29.29 18.17 22.79
CA ILE A 9 -29.78 18.19 21.41
C ILE A 9 -29.89 16.75 20.94
N SER A 10 -31.13 16.26 20.87
CA SER A 10 -31.53 15.07 20.13
C SER A 10 -31.91 15.48 18.71
N ASN A 11 -31.42 14.72 17.73
CA ASN A 11 -31.61 14.80 16.28
C ASN A 11 -30.66 15.67 15.42
N ILE A 12 -30.08 14.94 14.47
CA ILE A 12 -29.14 15.33 13.41
C ILE A 12 -29.98 15.68 12.18
N GLN A 13 -30.15 16.96 11.85
CA GLN A 13 -30.44 17.36 10.46
C GLN A 13 -30.23 18.85 10.10
N ASP A 14 -29.95 19.76 11.04
CA ASP A 14 -29.74 21.18 10.73
C ASP A 14 -28.32 21.69 11.06
N LEU A 15 -27.32 21.23 10.31
CA LEU A 15 -25.94 21.74 10.36
C LEU A 15 -25.45 22.27 9.00
N LYS A 16 -26.32 23.04 8.32
CA LYS A 16 -25.93 23.88 7.18
C LYS A 16 -26.18 25.35 7.50
N CYS A 17 -25.20 25.96 8.18
CA CYS A 17 -24.81 27.38 8.12
C CYS A 17 -24.14 27.76 9.43
N LEU A 18 -22.81 27.68 9.49
CA LEU A 18 -21.98 28.55 10.34
C LEU A 18 -20.54 28.47 9.82
N LYS A 19 -20.20 29.42 8.93
CA LYS A 19 -18.81 29.83 8.68
C LYS A 19 -18.32 30.53 9.95
N ILE A 20 -17.71 29.79 10.87
CA ILE A 20 -16.92 30.37 11.95
C ILE A 20 -15.48 29.85 11.82
N SER A 21 -14.57 30.81 11.81
CA SER A 21 -13.12 30.72 11.64
C SER A 21 -12.44 29.59 12.42
N ASN A 22 -11.60 28.83 11.71
CA ASN A 22 -10.68 27.77 12.18
C ASN A 22 -9.61 28.21 13.22
N ILE A 23 -9.74 29.38 13.86
CA ILE A 23 -8.69 29.94 14.73
C ILE A 23 -8.91 29.60 16.22
N PHE A 24 -10.10 29.10 16.61
CA PHE A 24 -10.43 28.87 18.03
C PHE A 24 -10.51 27.41 18.49
N LEU A 25 -10.46 26.42 17.59
CA LEU A 25 -10.46 24.99 17.95
C LEU A 25 -9.08 24.44 18.33
N SER A 26 -8.01 25.23 18.20
CA SER A 26 -6.63 24.84 18.54
C SER A 26 -6.26 25.02 20.03
N LYS A 27 -7.18 25.48 20.89
CA LYS A 27 -6.86 25.87 22.27
C LYS A 27 -7.41 24.99 23.41
N ILE A 28 -8.14 23.91 23.14
CA ILE A 28 -8.60 22.99 24.21
C ILE A 28 -8.56 21.53 23.76
N TYR A 29 -7.42 21.09 23.24
CA TYR A 29 -6.98 19.71 23.39
C TYR A 29 -5.68 19.76 24.19
N PRO A 30 -5.51 18.99 25.27
CA PRO A 30 -4.18 18.80 25.82
C PRO A 30 -3.33 18.24 24.68
N LEU A 31 -2.33 19.00 24.24
CA LEU A 31 -1.32 18.54 23.29
C LEU A 31 -0.79 17.22 23.84
N LEU A 32 -1.23 16.11 23.25
CA LEU A 32 -0.74 14.79 23.65
C LEU A 32 0.79 14.85 23.60
N PRO A 33 1.49 14.34 24.62
CA PRO A 33 2.95 14.45 24.67
C PRO A 33 3.53 13.85 23.39
N THR A 34 4.15 14.72 22.59
CA THR A 34 4.70 14.38 21.28
C THR A 34 6.12 13.85 21.49
N LEU A 35 6.37 12.64 21.01
CA LEU A 35 7.70 12.07 20.93
C LEU A 35 8.39 12.60 19.68
N ILE A 36 9.57 13.19 19.87
CA ILE A 36 10.49 13.53 18.79
C ILE A 36 11.45 12.36 18.63
N TYR A 37 11.40 11.69 17.49
CA TYR A 37 12.30 10.60 17.15
C TYR A 37 13.37 11.12 16.19
N LYS A 38 14.63 11.16 16.65
CA LYS A 38 15.77 11.39 15.75
C LYS A 38 15.97 10.15 14.90
N ARG A 39 15.79 10.28 13.60
CA ARG A 39 15.85 9.17 12.65
C ARG A 39 17.23 9.12 11.97
N PRO A 40 17.54 8.01 11.28
CA PRO A 40 18.72 7.95 10.42
C PRO A 40 18.68 9.05 9.34
N GLU A 41 19.88 9.43 8.88
CA GLU A 41 20.04 10.27 7.69
C GLU A 41 19.67 9.46 6.44
N TYR A 42 19.15 10.14 5.42
CA TYR A 42 18.95 9.51 4.12
C TYR A 42 20.22 9.62 3.30
N ASP A 43 20.51 8.58 2.53
CA ASP A 43 21.32 8.77 1.33
C ASP A 43 20.48 9.50 0.29
N SER A 44 21.12 10.41 -0.44
CA SER A 44 20.44 11.24 -1.42
C SER A 44 21.24 11.37 -2.70
N HIS A 45 20.53 11.69 -3.78
CA HIS A 45 21.06 11.88 -5.12
C HIS A 45 20.50 13.18 -5.67
N LYS A 46 21.39 14.11 -6.04
CA LYS A 46 21.03 15.45 -6.57
C LYS A 46 20.15 16.26 -5.61
N LEU A 47 20.33 16.08 -4.30
CA LEU A 47 19.68 16.83 -3.23
C LEU A 47 20.72 17.17 -2.18
N ASP A 48 20.56 18.33 -1.53
CA ASP A 48 21.35 18.68 -0.37
C ASP A 48 20.76 18.06 0.89
N SER A 49 21.60 17.47 1.74
CA SER A 49 21.16 16.70 2.91
C SER A 49 20.38 17.53 3.94
N TYR A 50 20.60 18.86 3.98
CA TYR A 50 19.89 19.76 4.89
C TYR A 50 18.41 19.98 4.50
N GLU A 51 18.03 19.69 3.25
CA GLU A 51 16.65 19.80 2.77
C GLU A 51 15.78 18.64 3.25
N LEU A 52 16.42 17.55 3.68
CA LEU A 52 15.75 16.35 4.11
C LEU A 52 15.39 16.45 5.60
N PRO A 53 14.25 15.89 6.02
CA PRO A 53 13.88 15.97 7.43
C PRO A 53 14.95 15.25 8.29
N THR A 54 14.98 15.56 9.58
CA THR A 54 15.94 14.97 10.53
C THR A 54 15.27 14.28 11.72
N HIS A 55 13.98 14.58 11.90
CA HIS A 55 13.18 14.08 13.01
C HIS A 55 11.81 13.66 12.50
N ALA A 56 11.21 12.70 13.19
CA ALA A 56 9.80 12.37 13.05
C ALA A 56 9.07 12.77 14.33
N GLN A 57 7.86 13.28 14.18
CA GLN A 57 6.94 13.51 15.29
C GLN A 57 5.93 12.36 15.35
N THR A 58 5.70 11.85 16.57
CA THR A 58 4.71 10.82 16.83
C THR A 58 4.12 10.98 18.22
N ASN A 59 3.04 10.25 18.52
CA ASN A 59 2.49 10.16 19.86
C ASN A 59 2.07 8.71 20.18
N LYS A 60 1.60 8.48 21.41
CA LYS A 60 1.11 7.16 21.85
C LYS A 60 0.07 6.56 20.91
N GLN A 61 -0.93 7.36 20.50
CA GLN A 61 -2.03 6.87 19.69
C GLN A 61 -1.57 6.44 18.30
N GLU A 62 -0.72 7.25 17.66
CA GLU A 62 -0.17 6.95 16.35
C GLU A 62 0.69 5.67 16.36
N LEU A 63 1.53 5.50 17.38
CA LEU A 63 2.31 4.27 17.57
C LEU A 63 1.44 3.02 17.70
N LEU A 64 0.36 3.10 18.49
CA LEU A 64 -0.59 1.99 18.65
C LEU A 64 -1.31 1.69 17.33
N THR A 65 -1.66 2.71 16.55
CA THR A 65 -2.24 2.55 15.21
C THR A 65 -1.26 1.89 14.24
N PHE A 66 0.01 2.28 14.22
CA PHE A 66 1.03 1.61 13.40
C PHE A 66 1.16 0.14 13.78
N TYR A 67 1.23 -0.15 15.08
CA TYR A 67 1.31 -1.53 15.57
C TYR A 67 0.09 -2.35 15.14
N GLU A 68 -1.12 -1.83 15.33
CA GLU A 68 -2.37 -2.49 14.94
C GLU A 68 -2.45 -2.74 13.41
N ASN A 69 -2.20 -1.71 12.60
CA ASN A 69 -2.30 -1.81 11.14
C ASN A 69 -1.29 -2.80 10.55
N MET A 70 -0.02 -2.70 10.94
CA MET A 70 1.00 -3.63 10.45
C MET A 70 0.77 -5.06 10.97
N THR A 71 0.26 -5.22 12.19
CA THR A 71 -0.12 -6.54 12.72
C THR A 71 -1.29 -7.15 11.96
N LEU A 72 -2.28 -6.34 11.59
CA LEU A 72 -3.41 -6.77 10.76
C LEU A 72 -2.95 -7.23 9.38
N MET A 73 -2.09 -6.44 8.71
CA MET A 73 -1.45 -6.80 7.45
C MET A 73 -0.73 -8.15 7.54
N ARG A 74 0.18 -8.30 8.51
CA ARG A 74 0.93 -9.54 8.75
C ARG A 74 -0.01 -10.74 8.91
N LYS A 75 -1.06 -10.61 9.75
CA LYS A 75 -1.99 -11.71 10.00
C LYS A 75 -2.82 -12.07 8.77
N MET A 76 -3.25 -11.09 7.98
CA MET A 76 -3.91 -11.33 6.70
C MET A 76 -3.01 -12.14 5.76
N GLU A 77 -1.74 -11.76 5.60
CA GLU A 77 -0.80 -12.49 4.73
C GLU A 77 -0.55 -13.92 5.22
N ILE A 78 -0.43 -14.13 6.54
CA ILE A 78 -0.31 -15.49 7.10
C ILE A 78 -1.59 -16.31 6.90
N ALA A 79 -2.78 -15.70 6.94
CA ALA A 79 -4.01 -16.40 6.61
C ALA A 79 -4.02 -16.82 5.12
N ASN A 80 -3.54 -15.95 4.22
CA ASN A 80 -3.43 -16.25 2.79
C ASN A 80 -2.49 -17.42 2.50
N ASP A 81 -1.34 -17.48 3.19
CA ASP A 81 -0.43 -18.64 3.15
C ASP A 81 -1.16 -19.95 3.49
N ILE A 82 -1.91 -19.95 4.60
CA ILE A 82 -2.66 -21.12 5.06
C ILE A 82 -3.74 -21.51 4.06
N LEU A 83 -4.50 -20.54 3.54
CA LEU A 83 -5.58 -20.78 2.57
C LEU A 83 -5.03 -21.31 1.23
N TYR A 84 -3.87 -20.81 0.79
CA TYR A 84 -3.19 -21.33 -0.40
C TYR A 84 -2.74 -22.78 -0.20
N LYS A 85 -2.13 -23.10 0.95
CA LYS A 85 -1.73 -24.48 1.28
C LYS A 85 -2.93 -25.43 1.37
N LYS A 86 -4.10 -24.92 1.78
CA LYS A 86 -5.39 -25.64 1.75
C LYS A 86 -6.03 -25.73 0.36
N ARG A 87 -5.38 -25.18 -0.69
CA ARG A 87 -5.86 -25.11 -2.08
C ARG A 87 -7.15 -24.31 -2.26
N LEU A 88 -7.49 -23.44 -1.31
CA LEU A 88 -8.62 -22.52 -1.40
C LEU A 88 -8.26 -21.26 -2.21
N ILE A 89 -6.99 -20.84 -2.16
CA ILE A 89 -6.40 -19.88 -3.09
C ILE A 89 -5.59 -20.66 -4.14
N ARG A 90 -5.66 -20.24 -5.41
CA ARG A 90 -4.97 -20.88 -6.54
C ARG A 90 -4.18 -19.86 -7.35
N GLY A 91 -3.37 -20.33 -8.29
CA GLY A 91 -2.61 -19.47 -9.19
C GLY A 91 -1.49 -18.74 -8.48
N PHE A 92 -1.35 -17.44 -8.71
CA PHE A 92 -0.33 -16.62 -8.05
C PHE A 92 -0.80 -16.11 -6.68
N CYS A 93 0.11 -16.05 -5.72
CA CYS A 93 -0.10 -15.40 -4.42
C CYS A 93 1.24 -14.86 -3.90
N HIS A 94 1.36 -13.54 -3.78
CA HIS A 94 2.60 -12.85 -3.44
C HIS A 94 2.46 -12.13 -2.08
N LEU A 95 2.95 -12.76 -1.01
CA LEU A 95 2.74 -12.27 0.36
C LEU A 95 3.65 -11.09 0.70
N TYR A 96 3.11 -10.04 1.30
CA TYR A 96 3.85 -8.81 1.58
C TYR A 96 4.58 -8.79 2.94
N ASP A 97 4.54 -9.89 3.69
CA ASP A 97 5.03 -9.94 5.07
C ASP A 97 6.54 -9.67 5.22
N GLY A 98 6.86 -8.75 6.13
CA GLY A 98 8.20 -8.20 6.33
C GLY A 98 8.36 -6.76 5.80
N GLN A 99 7.44 -6.30 4.95
CA GLN A 99 7.49 -4.98 4.32
C GLN A 99 6.38 -4.03 4.82
N GLU A 100 5.65 -4.37 5.89
CA GLU A 100 4.43 -3.65 6.31
C GLU A 100 4.65 -2.16 6.59
N ALA A 101 5.81 -1.80 7.14
CA ALA A 101 6.15 -0.41 7.42
C ALA A 101 6.25 0.45 6.16
N VAL A 102 6.53 -0.14 4.99
CA VAL A 102 6.58 0.57 3.71
C VAL A 102 5.20 1.14 3.38
N VAL A 103 4.17 0.29 3.34
CA VAL A 103 2.79 0.74 3.03
C VAL A 103 2.24 1.59 4.16
N GLU A 104 2.44 1.21 5.43
CA GLU A 104 1.89 1.98 6.55
C GLU A 104 2.49 3.39 6.63
N GLY A 105 3.80 3.52 6.46
CA GLY A 105 4.49 4.81 6.49
C GLY A 105 4.14 5.67 5.28
N MET A 106 4.06 5.07 4.09
CA MET A 106 3.60 5.74 2.88
C MET A 106 2.18 6.28 3.06
N GLU A 107 1.21 5.45 3.41
CA GLU A 107 -0.21 5.83 3.48
C GLU A 107 -0.51 6.82 4.62
N THR A 108 0.29 6.82 5.68
CA THR A 108 0.21 7.85 6.73
C THR A 108 0.63 9.24 6.23
N SER A 109 1.40 9.29 5.15
CA SER A 109 1.96 10.52 4.56
C SER A 109 1.18 10.99 3.33
N LEU A 110 0.31 10.13 2.80
CA LEU A 110 -0.58 10.41 1.68
C LEU A 110 -2.00 10.70 2.16
N ASN A 111 -2.85 11.10 1.22
CA ASN A 111 -4.30 11.08 1.40
C ASN A 111 -4.94 10.16 0.33
N LEU A 112 -6.23 9.87 0.46
CA LEU A 112 -6.94 8.97 -0.46
C LEU A 112 -7.21 9.58 -1.86
N GLU A 113 -6.90 10.87 -2.05
CA GLU A 113 -6.93 11.56 -3.35
C GLU A 113 -5.61 11.46 -4.12
N ASP A 114 -4.49 11.23 -3.43
CA ASP A 114 -3.23 10.83 -4.08
C ASP A 114 -3.45 9.50 -4.81
N GLN A 115 -2.77 9.30 -5.93
CA GLN A 115 -2.99 8.13 -6.78
C GLN A 115 -1.89 7.10 -6.52
N VAL A 116 -2.25 5.84 -6.29
CA VAL A 116 -1.28 4.76 -6.01
C VAL A 116 -1.41 3.65 -7.03
N ILE A 117 -0.29 3.20 -7.58
CA ILE A 117 -0.21 2.05 -8.48
C ILE A 117 1.03 1.21 -8.16
N THR A 118 0.89 -0.11 -8.14
CA THR A 118 1.99 -1.02 -7.82
C THR A 118 1.94 -2.30 -8.68
N ALA A 119 2.93 -3.18 -8.48
CA ALA A 119 2.98 -4.50 -9.10
C ALA A 119 2.05 -5.50 -8.37
N TYR A 120 2.22 -6.79 -8.63
CA TYR A 120 1.34 -7.85 -8.11
C TYR A 120 1.42 -8.10 -6.59
N ARG A 121 2.43 -7.59 -5.87
CA ARG A 121 2.56 -7.78 -4.41
C ARG A 121 1.83 -6.68 -3.65
N CYS A 122 0.50 -6.68 -3.73
CA CYS A 122 -0.29 -5.48 -3.47
C CYS A 122 -1.38 -5.62 -2.38
N HIS A 123 -1.45 -6.75 -1.66
CA HIS A 123 -2.56 -7.00 -0.72
C HIS A 123 -2.61 -5.95 0.41
N CYS A 124 -1.45 -5.63 0.99
CA CYS A 124 -1.35 -4.64 2.07
C CYS A 124 -1.68 -3.22 1.56
N THR A 125 -1.28 -2.88 0.33
CA THR A 125 -1.67 -1.62 -0.33
C THR A 125 -3.18 -1.58 -0.55
N ALA A 126 -3.79 -2.65 -1.05
CA ALA A 126 -5.25 -2.73 -1.21
C ALA A 126 -5.99 -2.51 0.12
N LEU A 127 -5.51 -3.12 1.20
CA LEU A 127 -6.05 -2.95 2.55
C LEU A 127 -5.99 -1.48 2.99
N LYS A 128 -4.84 -0.83 2.84
CA LYS A 128 -4.67 0.58 3.24
C LYS A 128 -5.38 1.58 2.32
N ARG A 129 -5.58 1.22 1.06
CA ARG A 129 -6.46 1.94 0.12
C ARG A 129 -7.94 1.60 0.30
N GLY A 130 -8.31 0.97 1.40
CA GLY A 130 -9.70 0.85 1.87
C GLY A 130 -10.47 -0.37 1.38
N SER A 131 -9.79 -1.40 0.89
CA SER A 131 -10.39 -2.74 0.84
C SER A 131 -10.41 -3.35 2.24
N THR A 132 -11.42 -4.16 2.54
CA THR A 132 -11.48 -4.91 3.80
C THR A 132 -10.69 -6.21 3.70
N VAL A 133 -10.33 -6.81 4.85
CA VAL A 133 -9.70 -8.14 4.89
C VAL A 133 -10.57 -9.19 4.19
N ARG A 134 -11.90 -9.12 4.37
CA ARG A 134 -12.82 -10.05 3.71
C ARG A 134 -12.80 -9.88 2.19
N GLU A 135 -12.93 -8.65 1.68
CA GLU A 135 -12.88 -8.38 0.24
C GLU A 135 -11.58 -8.90 -0.39
N ILE A 136 -10.45 -8.73 0.32
CA ILE A 136 -9.14 -9.20 -0.15
C ILE A 136 -9.10 -10.74 -0.20
N ILE A 137 -9.46 -11.42 0.89
CA ILE A 137 -9.47 -12.88 0.97
C ILE A 137 -10.47 -13.50 -0.02
N ALA A 138 -11.66 -12.91 -0.13
CA ALA A 138 -12.68 -13.29 -1.09
C ALA A 138 -12.16 -13.23 -2.53
N GLU A 139 -11.48 -12.14 -2.91
CA GLU A 139 -10.90 -12.00 -4.26
C GLU A 139 -9.83 -13.07 -4.52
N MET A 140 -8.93 -13.33 -3.58
CA MET A 140 -7.91 -14.39 -3.73
C MET A 140 -8.52 -15.78 -3.87
N MET A 141 -9.67 -16.02 -3.23
CA MET A 141 -10.42 -17.27 -3.35
C MET A 141 -11.35 -17.31 -4.57
N GLY A 142 -11.40 -16.24 -5.39
CA GLY A 142 -12.24 -16.16 -6.58
C GLY A 142 -13.74 -16.04 -6.27
N LYS A 143 -14.11 -15.41 -5.15
CA LYS A 143 -15.49 -15.21 -4.71
C LYS A 143 -16.09 -13.93 -5.30
N ILE A 144 -17.40 -13.91 -5.49
CA ILE A 144 -18.12 -12.75 -6.08
C ILE A 144 -18.03 -11.49 -5.20
N THR A 145 -17.82 -11.66 -3.89
CA THR A 145 -17.64 -10.60 -2.90
C THR A 145 -16.22 -10.04 -2.87
N GLY A 146 -15.32 -10.55 -3.72
CA GLY A 146 -13.99 -9.99 -3.93
C GLY A 146 -14.04 -8.59 -4.56
N THR A 147 -12.94 -7.84 -4.43
CA THR A 147 -12.85 -6.45 -4.94
C THR A 147 -13.12 -6.32 -6.43
N SER A 148 -12.83 -7.38 -7.18
CA SER A 148 -12.98 -7.50 -8.63
C SER A 148 -13.91 -8.67 -8.96
N LYS A 149 -14.83 -9.00 -8.04
CA LYS A 149 -15.82 -10.08 -8.16
C LYS A 149 -15.22 -11.47 -8.43
N GLY A 150 -14.00 -11.70 -7.96
CA GLY A 150 -13.29 -12.98 -8.16
C GLY A 150 -12.70 -13.16 -9.56
N LYS A 151 -12.76 -12.14 -10.43
CA LYS A 151 -12.17 -12.19 -11.79
C LYS A 151 -10.68 -11.88 -11.79
N GLY A 152 -10.18 -11.14 -10.80
CA GLY A 152 -8.80 -10.64 -10.78
C GLY A 152 -7.83 -11.56 -10.03
N GLY A 153 -8.24 -12.05 -8.86
CA GLY A 153 -7.36 -12.79 -7.96
C GLY A 153 -6.23 -11.93 -7.37
N SER A 154 -5.18 -12.59 -6.86
CA SER A 154 -4.13 -11.97 -6.03
C SER A 154 -3.41 -10.77 -6.66
N MET A 155 -3.31 -10.72 -7.98
CA MET A 155 -2.50 -9.70 -8.66
C MET A 155 -3.29 -8.44 -9.01
N HIS A 156 -4.62 -8.43 -8.90
CA HIS A 156 -5.49 -7.47 -9.60
C HIS A 156 -6.53 -6.84 -8.67
N PHE A 157 -6.04 -6.10 -7.67
CA PHE A 157 -6.85 -5.32 -6.73
C PHE A 157 -6.97 -3.85 -7.14
N TYR A 158 -8.19 -3.32 -7.23
CA TYR A 158 -8.44 -1.91 -7.60
C TYR A 158 -9.40 -1.27 -6.60
N LYS A 159 -9.26 0.04 -6.34
CA LYS A 159 -10.22 0.80 -5.54
C LYS A 159 -10.37 2.21 -6.09
N LYS A 160 -11.34 2.39 -7.00
CA LYS A 160 -11.60 3.67 -7.67
C LYS A 160 -11.89 4.81 -6.68
N SER A 161 -12.70 4.56 -5.66
CA SER A 161 -13.09 5.58 -4.66
C SER A 161 -11.90 6.13 -3.87
N HIS A 162 -10.82 5.38 -3.78
CA HIS A 162 -9.59 5.74 -3.08
C HIS A 162 -8.38 5.67 -4.02
N ASN A 163 -8.57 5.99 -5.31
CA ASN A 163 -7.48 6.19 -6.27
C ASN A 163 -6.38 5.11 -6.25
N PHE A 164 -6.76 3.85 -6.08
CA PHE A 164 -5.84 2.71 -6.16
C PHE A 164 -6.02 2.00 -7.50
N TYR A 165 -4.98 2.08 -8.33
CA TYR A 165 -5.01 1.73 -9.75
C TYR A 165 -4.43 0.35 -10.05
N GLY A 166 -4.40 -0.55 -9.06
CA GLY A 166 -4.06 -1.93 -9.34
C GLY A 166 -2.82 -2.42 -8.63
N GLY A 167 -2.86 -3.72 -8.34
CA GLY A 167 -1.72 -4.56 -8.63
C GLY A 167 -1.64 -4.88 -10.13
N ASN A 168 -0.43 -4.95 -10.65
CA ASN A 168 -0.15 -5.19 -12.07
C ASN A 168 0.79 -6.40 -12.24
N GLY A 169 0.37 -7.35 -13.07
CA GLY A 169 1.09 -8.62 -13.30
C GLY A 169 2.29 -8.50 -14.23
N ILE A 170 2.30 -7.51 -15.12
CA ILE A 170 3.37 -7.30 -16.10
C ILE A 170 4.43 -6.39 -15.48
N VAL A 171 5.63 -6.93 -15.27
CA VAL A 171 6.74 -6.25 -14.59
C VAL A 171 7.12 -4.96 -15.32
N GLY A 172 6.93 -3.82 -14.65
CA GLY A 172 7.27 -2.48 -15.15
C GLY A 172 6.15 -1.77 -15.90
N ALA A 173 5.09 -2.46 -16.30
CA ALA A 173 3.98 -1.88 -17.07
C ALA A 173 3.20 -0.82 -16.29
N GLN A 174 3.21 -0.89 -14.96
CA GLN A 174 2.59 0.10 -14.10
C GLN A 174 3.32 1.45 -14.08
N LEU A 175 4.57 1.51 -14.56
CA LEU A 175 5.41 2.71 -14.46
C LEU A 175 5.00 3.81 -15.45
N PRO A 176 4.81 3.54 -16.75
CA PRO A 176 4.22 4.53 -17.65
C PRO A 176 2.79 4.93 -17.24
N VAL A 177 2.00 3.99 -16.71
CA VAL A 177 0.66 4.29 -16.20
C VAL A 177 0.73 5.25 -15.01
N GLY A 178 1.65 5.01 -14.06
CA GLY A 178 1.92 5.92 -12.94
C GLY A 178 2.36 7.32 -13.38
N ALA A 179 3.17 7.42 -14.44
CA ALA A 179 3.49 8.71 -15.04
C ALA A 179 2.25 9.39 -15.65
N GLY A 180 1.39 8.63 -16.36
CA GLY A 180 0.11 9.11 -16.88
C GLY A 180 -0.86 9.58 -15.79
N LEU A 181 -0.86 8.92 -14.64
CA LEU A 181 -1.59 9.34 -13.45
C LEU A 181 -1.11 10.71 -12.96
N GLY A 182 0.21 10.89 -12.79
CA GLY A 182 0.80 12.20 -12.46
C GLY A 182 0.49 13.28 -13.49
N PHE A 183 0.51 12.93 -14.78
CA PHE A 183 0.06 13.82 -15.85
C PHE A 183 -1.40 14.24 -15.65
N SER A 184 -2.29 13.30 -15.32
CA SER A 184 -3.71 13.60 -15.08
C SER A 184 -3.91 14.58 -13.92
N LEU A 185 -3.17 14.42 -12.82
CA LEU A 185 -3.23 15.31 -11.66
C LEU A 185 -2.79 16.72 -12.03
N LYS A 186 -1.67 16.83 -12.76
CA LYS A 186 -1.18 18.11 -13.26
C LYS A 186 -2.14 18.77 -14.23
N TYR A 187 -2.66 18.01 -15.19
CA TYR A 187 -3.60 18.48 -16.21
C TYR A 187 -4.89 19.02 -15.59
N LEU A 188 -5.38 18.37 -14.54
CA LEU A 188 -6.58 18.76 -13.80
C LEU A 188 -6.31 19.81 -12.69
N GLY A 189 -5.06 20.26 -12.51
CA GLY A 189 -4.69 21.21 -11.47
C GLY A 189 -4.90 20.69 -10.04
N LYS A 190 -4.81 19.37 -9.82
CA LYS A 190 -5.00 18.76 -8.49
C LYS A 190 -3.69 18.79 -7.69
N PRO A 191 -3.72 19.25 -6.43
CA PRO A 191 -2.52 19.33 -5.56
C PRO A 191 -2.20 17.97 -4.93
N ASN A 192 -2.17 16.92 -5.73
CA ASN A 192 -1.95 15.54 -5.31
C ASN A 192 -0.77 14.94 -6.09
N VAL A 193 -0.24 13.81 -5.60
CA VAL A 193 0.85 13.08 -6.25
C VAL A 193 0.38 11.72 -6.75
N ALA A 194 1.07 11.20 -7.77
CA ALA A 194 0.98 9.80 -8.17
C ALA A 194 2.20 9.05 -7.62
N VAL A 195 1.96 7.91 -6.96
CA VAL A 195 2.99 7.01 -6.44
C VAL A 195 3.03 5.77 -7.32
N ALA A 196 4.12 5.62 -8.06
CA ALA A 196 4.36 4.51 -8.99
C ALA A 196 5.39 3.55 -8.38
N MET A 197 4.90 2.46 -7.78
CA MET A 197 5.73 1.50 -7.06
C MET A 197 6.18 0.34 -7.96
N TYR A 198 7.39 -0.15 -7.72
CA TYR A 198 8.01 -1.25 -8.46
C TYR A 198 9.09 -1.93 -7.61
N GLY A 199 9.43 -3.19 -7.90
CA GLY A 199 10.49 -3.90 -7.19
C GLY A 199 11.88 -3.67 -7.78
N ASP A 200 12.93 -4.04 -7.04
CA ASP A 200 14.33 -3.99 -7.51
C ASP A 200 14.53 -4.63 -8.89
N GLY A 201 13.93 -5.79 -9.18
CA GLY A 201 13.99 -6.42 -10.51
C GLY A 201 13.35 -5.59 -11.63
N ALA A 202 12.28 -4.86 -11.34
CA ALA A 202 11.59 -4.01 -12.29
C ALA A 202 12.38 -2.73 -12.62
N SER A 203 13.39 -2.37 -11.81
CA SER A 203 14.26 -1.20 -12.04
C SER A 203 15.09 -1.25 -13.32
N ASN A 204 15.13 -2.41 -13.98
CA ASN A 204 15.85 -2.63 -15.23
C ASN A 204 14.92 -2.66 -16.46
N GLN A 205 13.63 -2.41 -16.30
CA GLN A 205 12.68 -2.32 -17.41
C GLN A 205 12.89 -1.01 -18.17
N GLY A 206 13.04 -1.07 -19.50
CA GLY A 206 13.28 0.11 -20.34
C GLY A 206 12.22 1.20 -20.18
N GLN A 207 10.95 0.80 -20.09
CA GLN A 207 9.81 1.69 -19.90
C GLN A 207 9.84 2.52 -18.60
N LEU A 208 10.62 2.12 -17.57
CA LEU A 208 10.87 2.96 -16.40
C LEU A 208 11.59 4.25 -16.82
N PHE A 209 12.63 4.12 -17.64
CA PHE A 209 13.48 5.24 -18.06
C PHE A 209 12.75 6.14 -19.06
N GLU A 210 11.95 5.56 -19.95
CA GLU A 210 11.07 6.33 -20.84
C GLU A 210 10.05 7.16 -20.04
N ALA A 211 9.36 6.53 -19.09
CA ALA A 211 8.39 7.19 -18.23
C ALA A 211 9.03 8.28 -17.35
N ALA A 212 10.20 7.99 -16.77
CA ALA A 212 10.96 8.92 -15.95
C ALA A 212 11.43 10.14 -16.75
N ASN A 213 11.97 9.93 -17.95
CA ASN A 213 12.37 11.01 -18.85
C ASN A 213 11.20 11.96 -19.17
N MET A 214 10.03 11.41 -19.55
CA MET A 214 8.82 12.21 -19.80
C MET A 214 8.33 12.92 -18.54
N ALA A 215 8.31 12.21 -17.40
CA ALA A 215 7.88 12.79 -16.12
C ALA A 215 8.74 13.98 -15.73
N TYR A 216 10.05 13.91 -15.96
CA TYR A 216 10.99 14.98 -15.66
C TYR A 216 10.83 16.16 -16.63
N LEU A 217 10.77 15.88 -17.93
CA LEU A 217 10.54 16.88 -18.97
C LEU A 217 9.28 17.71 -18.70
N TRP A 218 8.20 17.03 -18.29
CA TRP A 218 6.92 17.68 -18.03
C TRP A 218 6.72 18.09 -16.58
N LYS A 219 7.72 17.93 -15.71
CA LYS A 219 7.63 18.21 -14.26
C LYS A 219 6.34 17.65 -13.66
N LEU A 220 6.13 16.34 -13.81
CA LEU A 220 4.96 15.65 -13.30
C LEU A 220 5.08 15.37 -11.80
N PRO A 221 4.00 15.45 -11.01
CA PRO A 221 3.99 15.14 -9.58
C PRO A 221 3.98 13.61 -9.36
N VAL A 222 5.10 12.95 -9.67
CA VAL A 222 5.24 11.48 -9.62
C VAL A 222 6.37 11.06 -8.68
N ILE A 223 6.07 10.18 -7.73
CA ILE A 223 7.05 9.52 -6.88
C ILE A 223 7.28 8.11 -7.44
N PHE A 224 8.46 7.85 -8.00
CA PHE A 224 8.89 6.52 -8.44
C PHE A 224 9.50 5.76 -7.27
N VAL A 225 8.82 4.71 -6.79
CA VAL A 225 9.21 3.98 -5.57
C VAL A 225 9.75 2.60 -5.93
N CYS A 226 11.05 2.40 -5.75
CA CYS A 226 11.70 1.09 -5.83
C CYS A 226 11.65 0.39 -4.46
N GLU A 227 10.82 -0.64 -4.33
CA GLU A 227 10.84 -1.57 -3.19
C GLU A 227 11.98 -2.58 -3.37
N ASN A 228 13.13 -2.26 -2.78
CA ASN A 228 14.30 -3.11 -2.80
C ASN A 228 14.22 -4.16 -1.68
N ASN A 229 13.72 -5.35 -2.02
CA ASN A 229 13.66 -6.50 -1.10
C ASN A 229 14.80 -7.51 -1.32
N LYS A 230 15.87 -7.06 -2.00
CA LYS A 230 17.13 -7.76 -2.27
C LYS A 230 17.06 -8.85 -3.34
N TYR A 231 15.88 -9.26 -3.80
CA TYR A 231 15.74 -10.39 -4.72
C TYR A 231 14.59 -10.25 -5.73
N ALA A 232 14.96 -10.10 -7.00
CA ALA A 232 14.08 -10.18 -8.15
C ALA A 232 13.73 -11.65 -8.47
N MET A 233 12.58 -12.12 -7.99
CA MET A 233 12.21 -13.54 -8.00
C MET A 233 13.26 -14.39 -7.26
N GLY A 234 14.26 -14.92 -7.96
CA GLY A 234 15.39 -15.66 -7.39
C GLY A 234 16.77 -15.07 -7.71
N THR A 235 16.83 -13.87 -8.28
CA THR A 235 18.09 -13.22 -8.65
C THR A 235 18.39 -12.09 -7.67
N ALA A 236 19.53 -12.17 -6.98
CA ALA A 236 19.99 -11.13 -6.05
C ALA A 236 20.34 -9.82 -6.79
N ILE A 237 20.24 -8.67 -6.10
CA ILE A 237 20.45 -7.34 -6.71
C ILE A 237 21.80 -7.19 -7.39
N GLU A 238 22.86 -7.74 -6.82
CA GLU A 238 24.22 -7.71 -7.36
C GLU A 238 24.35 -8.50 -8.67
N ARG A 239 23.39 -9.39 -8.95
CA ARG A 239 23.39 -10.25 -10.13
C ARG A 239 22.52 -9.73 -11.27
N HIS A 240 21.57 -8.83 -10.99
CA HIS A 240 20.70 -8.26 -12.03
C HIS A 240 20.89 -6.76 -12.26
N ALA A 241 21.55 -6.02 -11.36
CA ALA A 241 21.77 -4.60 -11.51
C ALA A 241 23.25 -4.24 -11.34
N MET A 242 23.83 -3.56 -12.35
CA MET A 242 25.19 -3.01 -12.26
C MET A 242 25.26 -1.92 -11.18
N ASN A 243 24.25 -1.04 -11.14
CA ASN A 243 24.10 -0.03 -10.09
C ASN A 243 22.92 -0.44 -9.17
N THR A 244 23.28 -0.93 -7.98
CA THR A 244 22.35 -1.37 -6.92
C THR A 244 21.87 -0.22 -6.02
N LYS A 245 22.31 1.02 -6.26
CA LYS A 245 21.76 2.23 -5.62
C LYS A 245 20.56 2.70 -6.42
N PHE A 246 19.41 2.06 -6.25
CA PHE A 246 18.23 2.27 -7.09
C PHE A 246 17.70 3.72 -7.04
N TYR A 247 17.88 4.42 -5.92
CA TYR A 247 17.52 5.85 -5.79
C TYR A 247 18.29 6.78 -6.75
N THR A 248 19.42 6.33 -7.31
CA THR A 248 20.24 7.10 -8.27
C THR A 248 19.87 6.83 -9.74
N ARG A 249 19.00 5.85 -10.00
CA ARG A 249 18.72 5.37 -11.37
C ARG A 249 17.88 6.34 -12.20
N GLY A 250 17.30 7.37 -11.56
CA GLY A 250 16.66 8.48 -12.25
C GLY A 250 17.64 9.44 -12.97
N ASP A 251 18.95 9.25 -12.81
CA ASP A 251 20.02 10.07 -13.39
C ASP A 251 19.88 11.58 -13.09
N ALA A 252 19.21 12.34 -13.95
CA ALA A 252 18.93 13.75 -13.70
C ALA A 252 17.84 13.97 -12.64
N ILE A 253 16.99 12.96 -12.41
CA ILE A 253 15.90 13.02 -11.44
C ILE A 253 16.45 12.77 -10.04
N PRO A 254 16.19 13.67 -9.08
CA PRO A 254 16.66 13.49 -7.70
C PRO A 254 16.05 12.26 -7.02
N GLY A 255 16.72 11.76 -5.99
CA GLY A 255 16.20 10.64 -5.24
C GLY A 255 16.78 10.43 -3.86
N ILE A 256 16.08 9.66 -3.04
CA ILE A 256 16.46 9.33 -1.66
C ILE A 256 16.37 7.83 -1.39
N ARG A 257 17.18 7.34 -0.47
CA ARG A 257 17.11 5.96 0.04
C ARG A 257 16.59 5.91 1.47
N ILE A 258 15.61 5.05 1.70
CA ILE A 258 14.89 4.90 2.95
C ILE A 258 15.03 3.47 3.47
N ASP A 259 15.43 3.30 4.73
CA ASP A 259 15.18 2.09 5.53
C ASP A 259 13.67 1.81 5.67
N GLY A 260 13.18 0.86 4.88
CA GLY A 260 11.78 0.43 4.82
C GLY A 260 11.29 -0.32 6.06
N ASN A 261 12.19 -0.73 6.95
CA ASN A 261 11.83 -1.41 8.20
C ASN A 261 11.63 -0.41 9.36
N ASN A 262 12.04 0.84 9.18
CA ASN A 262 11.85 1.92 10.14
C ASN A 262 10.67 2.80 9.72
N ILE A 263 9.52 2.62 10.38
CA ILE A 263 8.27 3.33 10.07
C ILE A 263 8.43 4.86 10.02
N PHE A 264 9.29 5.44 10.86
CA PHE A 264 9.51 6.89 10.89
C PHE A 264 10.34 7.39 9.71
N HIS A 265 11.25 6.56 9.24
CA HIS A 265 12.05 6.87 8.06
C HIS A 265 11.19 6.82 6.80
N VAL A 266 10.29 5.83 6.71
CA VAL A 266 9.28 5.75 5.64
C VAL A 266 8.33 6.93 5.70
N LYS A 267 7.66 7.17 6.84
CA LYS A 267 6.69 8.26 7.01
C LYS A 267 7.29 9.62 6.61
N GLU A 268 8.41 10.01 7.22
CA GLU A 268 8.98 11.33 6.93
C GLU A 268 9.52 11.44 5.51
N GLY A 269 10.00 10.35 4.92
CA GLY A 269 10.51 10.34 3.55
C GLY A 269 9.40 10.54 2.53
N PHE A 270 8.27 9.86 2.70
CA PHE A 270 7.10 10.04 1.85
C PHE A 270 6.41 11.39 2.06
N ARG A 271 6.31 11.88 3.30
CA ARG A 271 5.75 13.22 3.58
C ARG A 271 6.55 14.30 2.84
N TRP A 272 7.87 14.26 2.98
CA TRP A 272 8.77 15.18 2.30
C TRP A 272 8.71 15.02 0.77
N ALA A 273 8.75 13.78 0.27
CA ALA A 273 8.71 13.51 -1.16
C ALA A 273 7.43 14.01 -1.84
N LYS A 274 6.29 13.92 -1.14
CA LYS A 274 5.02 14.50 -1.61
C LYS A 274 5.13 16.01 -1.75
N GLU A 275 5.60 16.70 -0.71
CA GLU A 275 5.81 18.15 -0.73
C GLU A 275 6.79 18.55 -1.85
N TYR A 276 7.89 17.82 -1.99
CA TYR A 276 8.88 18.02 -3.04
C TYR A 276 8.27 17.88 -4.44
N CYS A 277 7.52 16.80 -4.69
CA CYS A 277 7.01 16.51 -6.04
C CYS A 277 5.97 17.51 -6.52
N LEU A 278 5.16 18.03 -5.59
CA LEU A 278 4.19 19.09 -5.88
C LEU A 278 4.85 20.39 -6.34
N GLN A 279 6.09 20.64 -5.94
CA GLN A 279 6.83 21.87 -6.26
C GLN A 279 7.82 21.68 -7.41
N ASN A 280 8.51 20.54 -7.48
CA ASN A 280 9.72 20.37 -8.28
C ASN A 280 9.58 19.36 -9.43
N GLY A 281 8.52 18.54 -9.47
CA GLY A 281 8.37 17.45 -10.43
C GLY A 281 8.77 16.09 -9.84
N PRO A 282 9.19 15.10 -10.64
CA PRO A 282 9.29 13.73 -10.15
C PRO A 282 10.47 13.51 -9.20
N LEU A 283 10.37 12.45 -8.39
CA LEU A 283 11.41 12.00 -7.46
C LEU A 283 11.51 10.47 -7.47
N PHE A 284 12.73 9.94 -7.30
CA PHE A 284 12.96 8.52 -7.01
C PHE A 284 13.10 8.26 -5.50
N ILE A 285 12.45 7.21 -5.02
CA ILE A 285 12.66 6.69 -3.67
C ILE A 285 13.08 5.22 -3.79
N GLU A 286 14.21 4.85 -3.20
CA GLU A 286 14.52 3.45 -2.90
C GLU A 286 14.10 3.15 -1.47
N VAL A 287 13.21 2.18 -1.29
CA VAL A 287 12.84 1.66 0.02
C VAL A 287 13.53 0.31 0.22
N GLU A 288 14.55 0.28 1.07
CA GLU A 288 15.24 -0.95 1.43
C GLU A 288 14.42 -1.73 2.46
N SER A 289 13.88 -2.87 2.06
CA SER A 289 13.11 -3.74 2.95
C SER A 289 13.46 -5.20 2.68
N TYR A 290 12.60 -6.13 3.12
CA TYR A 290 12.83 -7.56 2.98
C TYR A 290 11.53 -8.35 3.06
N ARG A 291 11.33 -9.27 2.11
CA ARG A 291 10.19 -10.20 2.12
C ARG A 291 10.56 -11.50 2.83
N TYR A 292 9.75 -11.94 3.78
CA TYR A 292 10.03 -13.17 4.51
C TYR A 292 9.67 -14.42 3.70
N HIS A 293 8.54 -14.42 3.01
CA HIS A 293 8.21 -15.48 2.06
C HIS A 293 9.06 -15.40 0.79
N GLY A 294 9.10 -16.50 0.05
CA GLY A 294 9.67 -16.56 -1.30
C GLY A 294 8.98 -15.60 -2.27
N HIS A 295 9.31 -15.70 -3.55
CA HIS A 295 8.77 -14.78 -4.54
C HIS A 295 7.25 -14.81 -4.55
N SER A 296 6.69 -16.01 -4.66
CA SER A 296 5.27 -16.34 -4.55
C SER A 296 5.12 -17.65 -3.77
N MET A 297 3.88 -18.09 -3.56
CA MET A 297 3.60 -19.37 -2.89
C MET A 297 4.18 -20.62 -3.59
N SER A 298 4.54 -20.55 -4.88
CA SER A 298 5.22 -21.64 -5.58
C SER A 298 6.74 -21.66 -5.38
N ASP A 299 7.30 -20.61 -4.79
CA ASP A 299 8.74 -20.47 -4.55
C ASP A 299 9.03 -20.57 -3.04
N PRO A 300 9.68 -21.64 -2.58
CA PRO A 300 10.11 -21.76 -1.18
C PRO A 300 11.15 -20.71 -0.75
N GLY A 301 11.85 -20.09 -1.70
CA GLY A 301 12.85 -19.05 -1.43
C GLY A 301 14.16 -19.57 -0.82
N LEU A 302 14.48 -20.86 -0.99
CA LEU A 302 15.64 -21.52 -0.37
C LEU A 302 16.79 -21.80 -1.34
N SER A 303 16.59 -21.62 -2.65
CA SER A 303 17.61 -21.90 -3.67
C SER A 303 18.58 -20.74 -3.91
N TYR A 304 18.23 -19.53 -3.47
CA TYR A 304 18.97 -18.29 -3.76
C TYR A 304 19.30 -17.45 -2.52
N ARG A 305 18.88 -17.89 -1.33
CA ARG A 305 19.15 -17.27 -0.03
C ARG A 305 19.00 -18.31 1.08
N THR A 306 19.61 -18.08 2.23
CA THR A 306 19.60 -19.04 3.34
C THR A 306 18.42 -18.79 4.29
N ARG A 307 18.01 -19.84 5.02
CA ARG A 307 17.03 -19.68 6.12
C ARG A 307 17.55 -18.75 7.20
N ASP A 308 18.85 -18.80 7.48
CA ASP A 308 19.49 -18.00 8.51
C ASP A 308 19.47 -16.51 8.16
N GLU A 309 19.65 -16.14 6.89
CA GLU A 309 19.51 -14.76 6.43
C GLU A 309 18.11 -14.21 6.74
N VAL A 310 17.06 -14.96 6.36
CA VAL A 310 15.66 -14.57 6.60
C VAL A 310 15.37 -14.46 8.10
N GLN A 311 15.81 -15.45 8.89
CA GLN A 311 15.62 -15.46 10.34
C GLN A 311 16.36 -14.32 11.02
N GLN A 312 17.60 -14.05 10.62
CA GLN A 312 18.41 -12.97 11.16
C GLN A 312 17.78 -11.62 10.82
N HIS A 313 17.31 -11.43 9.59
CA HIS A 313 16.59 -10.21 9.21
C HIS A 313 15.34 -10.03 10.07
N ARG A 314 14.50 -11.06 10.19
CA ARG A 314 13.29 -11.00 11.03
C ARG A 314 13.61 -10.72 12.50
N LYS A 315 14.66 -11.34 13.05
CA LYS A 315 15.03 -11.15 14.46
C LYS A 315 15.54 -9.75 14.76
N THR A 316 16.24 -9.13 13.82
CA THR A 316 16.96 -7.86 14.05
C THR A 316 16.30 -6.63 13.46
N LYS A 317 15.43 -6.80 12.44
CA LYS A 317 14.87 -5.70 11.65
C LYS A 317 13.37 -5.81 11.41
N ASP A 318 12.63 -6.67 12.12
CA ASP A 318 11.16 -6.73 11.95
C ASP A 318 10.50 -5.40 12.36
N CYS A 319 9.78 -4.80 11.43
CA CYS A 319 9.18 -3.47 11.58
C CYS A 319 8.08 -3.40 12.64
N ILE A 320 7.33 -4.49 12.85
CA ILE A 320 6.31 -4.57 13.92
C ILE A 320 7.00 -4.62 15.28
N THR A 321 8.05 -5.43 15.40
CA THR A 321 8.88 -5.54 16.61
C THR A 321 9.56 -4.21 16.94
N PHE A 322 10.04 -3.47 15.93
CA PHE A 322 10.60 -2.14 16.10
C PHE A 322 9.61 -1.18 16.79
N VAL A 323 8.37 -1.07 16.26
CA VAL A 323 7.34 -0.22 16.87
C VAL A 323 6.92 -0.71 18.26
N LYS A 324 6.79 -2.03 18.42
CA LYS A 324 6.49 -2.67 19.71
C LYS A 324 7.48 -2.26 20.80
N ASN A 325 8.78 -2.34 20.52
CA ASN A 325 9.82 -2.02 21.49
C ASN A 325 9.74 -0.54 21.90
N ILE A 326 9.52 0.37 20.95
CA ILE A 326 9.35 1.80 21.26
C ILE A 326 8.16 2.04 22.18
N ILE A 327 7.02 1.37 21.93
CA ILE A 327 5.83 1.48 22.78
C ILE A 327 6.12 1.04 24.22
N LEU A 328 6.82 -0.09 24.38
CA LEU A 328 7.17 -0.67 25.68
C LEU A 328 8.22 0.20 26.41
N ASP A 329 9.27 0.63 25.72
CA ASP A 329 10.36 1.45 26.28
C ASP A 329 9.85 2.82 26.77
N LYS A 330 8.83 3.37 26.10
CA LYS A 330 8.16 4.61 26.54
C LYS A 330 7.12 4.40 27.63
N GLY A 331 6.83 3.15 28.00
CA GLY A 331 5.82 2.81 29.01
C GLY A 331 4.41 3.25 28.61
N TYR A 332 4.12 3.37 27.31
CA TYR A 332 2.82 3.85 26.85
C TYR A 332 1.70 2.85 27.12
N VAL A 333 1.98 1.55 26.94
CA VAL A 333 1.11 0.42 27.31
C VAL A 333 1.99 -0.79 27.68
N GLY A 334 1.43 -1.75 28.40
CA GLY A 334 2.12 -3.00 28.75
C GLY A 334 1.98 -4.11 27.70
N GLU A 335 2.75 -5.19 27.87
CA GLU A 335 2.66 -6.37 26.97
C GLU A 335 1.25 -6.96 26.87
N LYS A 336 0.48 -6.92 27.97
CA LYS A 336 -0.88 -7.46 27.98
C LYS A 336 -1.79 -6.72 27.00
N GLU A 337 -1.71 -5.39 26.97
CA GLU A 337 -2.50 -4.56 26.05
C GLU A 337 -2.11 -4.79 24.60
N LEU A 338 -0.81 -4.93 24.30
CA LEU A 338 -0.34 -5.27 22.95
C LEU A 338 -0.82 -6.66 22.51
N LYS A 339 -0.83 -7.64 23.43
CA LYS A 339 -1.40 -8.97 23.16
C LYS A 339 -2.90 -8.91 22.88
N GLU A 340 -3.65 -7.99 23.48
CA GLU A 340 -5.07 -7.80 23.11
C GLU A 340 -5.22 -7.21 21.71
N ILE A 341 -4.35 -6.31 21.28
CA ILE A 341 -4.33 -5.83 19.87
C ILE A 341 -4.03 -7.00 18.92
N ASP A 342 -3.07 -7.86 19.26
CA ASP A 342 -2.75 -9.05 18.45
C ASP A 342 -3.94 -10.00 18.32
N ARG A 343 -4.69 -10.20 19.41
CA ARG A 343 -5.90 -11.04 19.43
C ARG A 343 -7.02 -10.39 18.65
N LYS A 344 -7.23 -9.08 18.78
CA LYS A 344 -8.21 -8.32 18.00
C LYS A 344 -7.94 -8.45 16.50
N CYS A 345 -6.71 -8.21 16.07
CA CYS A 345 -6.33 -8.36 14.66
C CYS A 345 -6.52 -9.79 14.17
N LYS A 346 -6.18 -10.79 15.00
CA LYS A 346 -6.41 -12.21 14.67
C LYS A 346 -7.90 -12.50 14.49
N LYS A 347 -8.74 -12.03 15.42
CA LYS A 347 -10.19 -12.21 15.35
C LYS A 347 -10.78 -11.59 14.07
N ILE A 348 -10.36 -10.37 13.71
CA ILE A 348 -10.77 -9.72 12.46
C ILE A 348 -10.45 -10.60 11.23
N VAL A 349 -9.22 -11.14 11.17
CA VAL A 349 -8.79 -11.97 10.05
C VAL A 349 -9.51 -13.32 10.04
N ASP A 350 -9.68 -13.96 11.19
CA ASP A 350 -10.38 -15.24 11.30
C ASP A 350 -11.86 -15.09 10.87
N GLU A 351 -12.57 -14.07 11.37
CA GLU A 351 -13.96 -13.78 11.00
C GLU A 351 -14.08 -13.44 9.50
N ALA A 352 -13.18 -12.62 8.96
CA ALA A 352 -13.16 -12.30 7.54
C ALA A 352 -12.89 -13.54 6.67
N THR A 353 -12.04 -14.45 7.14
CA THR A 353 -11.73 -15.71 6.45
C THR A 353 -12.95 -16.63 6.43
N GLU A 354 -13.62 -16.81 7.57
CA GLU A 354 -14.84 -17.62 7.67
C GLU A 354 -15.95 -17.09 6.75
N GLN A 355 -16.15 -15.77 6.74
CA GLN A 355 -17.11 -15.13 5.84
C GLN A 355 -16.74 -15.34 4.36
N ALA A 356 -15.47 -15.11 3.99
CA ALA A 356 -15.02 -15.29 2.61
C ALA A 356 -15.10 -16.75 2.13
N ILE A 357 -14.89 -17.73 3.02
CA ILE A 357 -15.07 -19.15 2.68
C ILE A 357 -16.54 -19.44 2.33
N ALA A 358 -17.47 -18.88 3.10
CA ALA A 358 -18.92 -19.05 2.93
C ALA A 358 -19.49 -18.25 1.75
N ASP A 359 -18.79 -17.23 1.25
CA ASP A 359 -19.24 -16.42 0.12
C ASP A 359 -19.41 -17.25 -1.16
N PRO A 360 -20.35 -16.90 -2.05
CA PRO A 360 -20.56 -17.63 -3.31
C PRO A 360 -19.45 -17.33 -4.33
N PHE A 361 -19.25 -18.27 -5.25
CA PHE A 361 -18.44 -18.04 -6.46
C PHE A 361 -19.27 -17.29 -7.51
N PRO A 362 -18.64 -16.51 -8.41
CA PRO A 362 -19.31 -16.01 -9.61
C PRO A 362 -19.82 -17.16 -10.48
N THR A 363 -20.90 -16.94 -11.23
CA THR A 363 -21.50 -17.93 -12.13
C THR A 363 -21.06 -17.73 -13.58
N VAL A 364 -21.16 -18.79 -14.39
CA VAL A 364 -20.80 -18.71 -15.81
C VAL A 364 -21.83 -17.87 -16.58
N GLU A 365 -23.10 -18.03 -16.23
CA GLU A 365 -24.24 -17.43 -16.91
C GLU A 365 -24.31 -15.93 -16.67
N GLU A 366 -24.12 -15.49 -15.42
CA GLU A 366 -24.32 -14.08 -15.05
C GLU A 366 -23.02 -13.27 -15.10
N ASP A 367 -21.87 -13.86 -14.73
CA ASP A 367 -20.67 -13.07 -14.43
C ASP A 367 -19.55 -13.21 -15.46
N LEU A 368 -19.43 -14.35 -16.16
CA LEU A 368 -18.25 -14.64 -16.98
C LEU A 368 -18.03 -13.61 -18.11
N TYR A 369 -19.12 -13.14 -18.71
CA TYR A 369 -19.09 -12.29 -19.89
C TYR A 369 -19.30 -10.79 -19.59
N THR A 370 -19.40 -10.42 -18.30
CA THR A 370 -19.56 -9.02 -17.90
C THR A 370 -18.23 -8.27 -17.92
N ASP A 371 -18.30 -6.93 -17.91
CA ASP A 371 -17.16 -6.03 -17.68
C ASP A 371 -16.05 -6.09 -18.77
N VAL A 372 -16.32 -6.66 -19.94
CA VAL A 372 -15.39 -6.67 -21.10
C VAL A 372 -15.31 -5.28 -21.74
N TYR A 373 -16.44 -4.59 -21.86
CA TYR A 373 -16.56 -3.22 -22.33
C TYR A 373 -17.26 -2.36 -21.29
N VAL A 374 -16.88 -1.08 -21.20
CA VAL A 374 -17.49 -0.12 -20.27
C VAL A 374 -18.86 0.34 -20.77
N HIS A 375 -19.05 0.41 -22.09
CA HIS A 375 -20.31 0.83 -22.69
C HIS A 375 -21.23 -0.36 -22.92
N PRO A 376 -22.55 -0.19 -22.68
CA PRO A 376 -23.54 -1.28 -22.65
C PRO A 376 -23.98 -1.75 -24.04
N GLU A 377 -23.18 -1.49 -25.08
CA GLU A 377 -23.53 -1.98 -26.41
C GLU A 377 -23.59 -3.52 -26.39
N ILE A 378 -24.57 -4.09 -27.10
CA ILE A 378 -24.74 -5.54 -27.16
C ILE A 378 -23.60 -6.09 -28.00
N HIS A 379 -22.61 -6.66 -27.33
CA HIS A 379 -21.49 -7.33 -27.98
C HIS A 379 -21.73 -8.83 -28.01
N PHE A 380 -21.47 -9.44 -29.16
CA PHE A 380 -21.39 -10.89 -29.27
C PHE A 380 -20.06 -11.34 -28.64
N LEU A 381 -20.14 -12.13 -27.55
CA LEU A 381 -19.00 -12.74 -26.91
C LEU A 381 -19.08 -14.25 -27.09
N ARG A 382 -18.25 -14.78 -27.99
CA ARG A 382 -18.20 -16.22 -28.28
C ARG A 382 -17.81 -17.02 -27.03
N GLY A 383 -18.76 -17.77 -26.49
CA GLY A 383 -18.53 -18.79 -25.48
C GLY A 383 -18.12 -20.14 -26.07
N VAL A 384 -18.18 -21.19 -25.25
CA VAL A 384 -17.87 -22.58 -25.65
C VAL A 384 -18.96 -23.14 -26.60
N GLU A 385 -20.19 -22.62 -26.53
CA GLU A 385 -21.32 -22.93 -27.43
C GLU A 385 -21.95 -21.64 -27.97
N TYR A 386 -22.14 -21.55 -29.29
CA TYR A 386 -22.64 -20.34 -30.00
C TYR A 386 -24.01 -19.85 -29.49
N GLU A 387 -24.89 -20.78 -29.12
CA GLU A 387 -26.27 -20.47 -28.69
C GLU A 387 -26.34 -19.79 -27.33
N LYS A 388 -25.34 -20.00 -26.47
CA LYS A 388 -25.21 -19.38 -25.13
C LYS A 388 -24.39 -18.08 -25.13
N SER A 389 -23.93 -17.63 -26.30
CA SER A 389 -22.97 -16.53 -26.47
C SER A 389 -23.62 -15.13 -26.59
N LYS A 390 -24.91 -14.99 -26.27
CA LYS A 390 -25.61 -13.69 -26.31
C LYS A 390 -25.61 -13.06 -24.92
N PHE A 391 -24.72 -12.10 -24.70
CA PHE A 391 -24.82 -11.19 -23.58
C PHE A 391 -25.93 -10.17 -23.87
N GLN A 392 -27.07 -10.25 -23.17
CA GLN A 392 -28.03 -9.15 -23.14
C GLN A 392 -27.56 -8.22 -22.02
N GLY A 393 -27.18 -6.98 -22.37
CA GLY A 393 -26.80 -5.98 -21.40
C GLY A 393 -27.88 -5.85 -20.33
N ALA A 394 -27.47 -5.86 -19.06
CA ALA A 394 -28.39 -5.65 -17.95
C ALA A 394 -29.02 -4.26 -18.08
N ASP A 395 -30.34 -4.22 -18.27
CA ASP A 395 -31.14 -3.01 -18.10
C ASP A 395 -30.98 -2.55 -16.65
N HIS A 396 -30.33 -1.40 -16.46
CA HIS A 396 -30.29 -0.68 -15.19
C HIS A 396 -31.51 0.23 -15.02
#